data_AF-A0A0M3KAA8-F1
#
_entry.id   AF-A0A0M3KAA8-F1
#
_cell.length_a   1.000
_cell.length_b   1.000
_cell.length_c   1.000
_cell.angle_alpha   90.00
_cell.angle_beta   90.00
_cell.angle_gamma   90.00
#
_symmetry.space_group_name_H-M   'P 1'
#
loop_
_entity.id
_entity.type
_entity.pdbx_description
1 polymer ?
#
loop_
_entity_poly.entity_id
_entity_poly.type
_entity_poly.pdbx_seq_one_letter_code
_entity_poly.pdbx_strand_id
1 'polypeptide(L)'
;LNEKFLRNVESKRVDIVLDNAGFELFADMVLADYLVTKLKVEKVVLHGKAHPWFVSDTTNDDFSWITEMLRGSHIEVLNKIGHRWNDLMTNDKFEFRAHAFWTMPFAYCDMRSHAGDLYEDLSKSALIIFKGDLNYRKLVGDRDWPLDTPFKFALRGFAPAPLVALRTLKAETQVGLSAKTIEKLQKEHGTSKDWMVTGDYAVVQFNS
;
A
#
# COMPACT_ATOMS: atom_id res chain seq x y z
N LEU A 1 2.64 -11.10 -9.03
CA LEU A 1 3.25 -10.10 -9.94
C LEU A 1 4.29 -10.81 -10.81
N ASN A 2 4.11 -10.83 -12.13
CA ASN A 2 5.03 -11.51 -13.06
C ASN A 2 6.21 -10.57 -13.36
N GLU A 3 7.46 -11.04 -13.30
CA GLU A 3 8.64 -10.23 -13.68
C GLU A 3 8.49 -9.60 -15.08
N LYS A 4 7.77 -10.28 -15.99
CA LYS A 4 7.48 -9.76 -17.33
C LYS A 4 6.60 -8.52 -17.32
N PHE A 5 5.71 -8.35 -16.33
CA PHE A 5 4.84 -7.19 -16.23
C PHE A 5 5.69 -5.94 -16.00
N LEU A 6 6.48 -5.90 -14.92
CA LEU A 6 7.28 -4.73 -14.55
C LEU A 6 8.42 -4.41 -15.53
N ARG A 7 8.93 -5.40 -16.29
CA ARG A 7 9.96 -5.17 -17.32
C ARG A 7 9.42 -4.56 -18.61
N ASN A 8 8.12 -4.69 -18.88
CA ASN A 8 7.48 -4.28 -20.14
C ASN A 8 6.59 -3.04 -20.01
N VAL A 9 6.52 -2.41 -18.83
CA VAL A 9 5.83 -1.12 -18.67
C VAL A 9 6.80 0.00 -19.02
N GLU A 10 6.34 1.03 -19.74
CA GLU A 10 7.14 2.21 -20.09
C GLU A 10 7.61 2.97 -18.84
N SER A 11 6.75 3.02 -17.81
CA SER A 11 7.14 3.48 -16.48
C SER A 11 7.89 2.39 -15.71
N LYS A 12 8.95 2.78 -15.01
CA LYS A 12 9.73 1.92 -14.10
C LYS A 12 9.68 2.42 -12.66
N ARG A 13 8.64 3.19 -12.32
CA ARG A 13 8.36 3.64 -10.95
C ARG A 13 7.30 2.73 -10.31
N VAL A 14 7.55 2.30 -9.07
CA VAL A 14 6.54 1.64 -8.23
C VAL A 14 6.24 2.54 -7.03
N ASP A 15 4.96 2.68 -6.69
CA ASP A 15 4.53 3.46 -5.55
C ASP A 15 4.00 2.54 -4.46
N ILE A 16 4.32 2.83 -3.21
CA ILE A 16 3.80 2.10 -2.05
C ILE A 16 3.14 3.12 -1.12
N VAL A 17 1.82 3.04 -0.98
CA VAL A 17 1.06 3.85 -0.03
C VAL A 17 1.05 3.11 1.30
N LEU A 18 1.80 3.65 2.25
CA LEU A 18 2.14 3.01 3.52
C LEU A 18 0.95 2.98 4.48
N ASP A 19 0.98 1.99 5.38
CA ASP A 19 0.13 1.88 6.56
C ASP A 19 0.99 2.16 7.80
N ASN A 20 1.33 1.13 8.58
CA ASN A 20 1.98 1.29 9.88
C ASN A 20 3.50 1.47 9.81
N ALA A 21 4.04 2.20 10.77
CA ALA A 21 5.46 2.32 11.08
C ALA A 21 6.02 1.01 11.69
N GLY A 22 7.27 1.05 12.15
CA GLY A 22 7.91 -0.08 12.81
C GLY A 22 8.16 -1.26 11.88
N PHE A 23 7.75 -2.46 12.27
CA PHE A 23 8.06 -3.69 11.52
C PHE A 23 7.36 -3.75 10.16
N GLU A 24 6.15 -3.20 10.03
CA GLU A 24 5.46 -3.16 8.73
C GLU A 24 6.20 -2.26 7.74
N LEU A 25 6.57 -1.06 8.16
CA LEU A 25 7.42 -0.17 7.36
C LEU A 25 8.76 -0.83 6.99
N PHE A 26 9.41 -1.52 7.94
CA PHE A 26 10.64 -2.26 7.65
C PHE A 26 10.42 -3.29 6.54
N ALA A 27 9.36 -4.08 6.61
CA ALA A 27 9.02 -5.07 5.59
C ALA A 27 8.74 -4.43 4.22
N ASP A 28 8.06 -3.28 4.20
CA ASP A 28 7.80 -2.52 2.97
C ASP A 28 9.08 -1.95 2.36
N MET A 29 10.03 -1.49 3.18
CA MET A 29 11.34 -1.06 2.72
C MET A 29 12.20 -2.22 2.20
N VAL A 30 12.09 -3.41 2.80
CA VAL A 30 12.72 -4.63 2.26
C VAL A 30 12.13 -5.00 0.90
N LEU A 31 10.81 -4.91 0.74
CA LEU A 31 10.15 -5.11 -0.56
C LEU A 31 10.65 -4.09 -1.59
N ALA A 32 10.65 -2.80 -1.24
CA ALA A 32 11.15 -1.74 -2.10
C ALA A 32 12.60 -2.00 -2.55
N ASP A 33 13.44 -2.51 -1.64
CA ASP A 33 14.86 -2.78 -1.93
C ASP A 33 14.99 -3.93 -2.91
N TYR A 34 14.17 -4.97 -2.74
CA TYR A 34 14.10 -6.08 -3.68
C TYR A 34 13.63 -5.61 -5.07
N LEU A 35 12.63 -4.73 -5.15
CA LEU A 35 12.14 -4.16 -6.41
C LEU A 35 13.27 -3.45 -7.17
N VAL A 36 14.05 -2.61 -6.48
CA VAL A 36 15.15 -1.86 -7.10
C VAL A 36 16.33 -2.78 -7.42
N THR A 37 16.80 -3.56 -6.46
CA THR A 37 18.07 -4.29 -6.57
C THR A 37 17.95 -5.55 -7.44
N LYS A 38 16.83 -6.27 -7.33
CA LYS A 38 16.60 -7.56 -8.01
C LYS A 38 15.72 -7.41 -9.24
N LEU A 39 14.60 -6.69 -9.13
CA LEU A 39 13.67 -6.54 -10.26
C LEU A 39 14.00 -5.36 -11.19
N LYS A 40 15.00 -4.54 -10.84
CA LYS A 40 15.49 -3.41 -11.65
C LYS A 40 14.43 -2.34 -11.90
N VAL A 41 13.50 -2.17 -10.96
CA VAL A 41 12.64 -0.98 -10.87
C VAL A 41 13.57 0.23 -10.67
N GLU A 42 13.35 1.29 -11.45
CA GLU A 42 14.24 2.46 -11.42
C GLU A 42 14.04 3.29 -10.16
N LYS A 43 12.78 3.40 -9.71
CA LYS A 43 12.42 4.21 -8.54
C LYS A 43 11.26 3.61 -7.76
N VAL A 44 11.37 3.62 -6.44
CA VAL A 44 10.28 3.33 -5.52
C VAL A 44 9.96 4.58 -4.71
N VAL A 45 8.69 4.99 -4.74
CA VAL A 45 8.18 6.11 -3.94
C VAL A 45 7.26 5.58 -2.84
N LEU A 46 7.64 5.86 -1.60
CA LEU A 46 6.94 5.48 -0.38
C LEU A 46 6.08 6.67 0.07
N HIS A 47 4.76 6.50 0.10
CA HIS A 47 3.83 7.55 0.50
C HIS A 47 3.37 7.35 1.94
N GLY A 48 3.81 8.23 2.84
CA GLY A 48 3.38 8.26 4.23
C GLY A 48 2.40 9.40 4.54
N LYS A 49 2.13 9.58 5.83
CA LYS A 49 1.17 10.55 6.34
C LYS A 49 1.87 11.86 6.70
N ALA A 50 1.18 12.98 6.47
CA ALA A 50 1.70 14.33 6.75
C ALA A 50 1.70 14.69 8.25
N HIS A 51 0.91 13.99 9.05
CA HIS A 51 0.75 14.20 10.49
C HIS A 51 0.55 12.84 11.18
N PRO A 52 0.74 12.75 12.51
CA PRO A 52 0.35 11.57 13.27
C PRO A 52 -1.08 11.15 12.94
N TRP A 53 -1.26 9.90 12.53
CA TRP A 53 -2.51 9.43 11.94
C TRP A 53 -2.74 7.98 12.34
N PHE A 54 -3.96 7.64 12.75
CA PHE A 54 -4.36 6.28 13.13
C PHE A 54 -3.37 5.55 14.07
N VAL A 55 -2.80 6.28 15.02
CA VAL A 55 -1.84 5.82 16.05
C VAL A 55 -0.49 5.40 15.49
N SER A 56 -0.46 4.47 14.54
CA SER A 56 0.76 3.82 14.07
C SER A 56 1.10 4.12 12.62
N ASP A 57 0.34 4.94 11.89
CA ASP A 57 0.65 5.19 10.48
C ASP A 57 2.00 5.90 10.31
N THR A 58 2.77 5.47 9.31
CA THR A 58 4.11 6.01 9.04
C THR A 58 4.04 7.48 8.63
N THR A 59 4.76 8.32 9.37
CA THR A 59 5.09 9.71 9.02
C THR A 59 6.54 9.85 8.54
N ASN A 60 6.93 11.07 8.16
CA ASN A 60 8.33 11.36 7.79
C ASN A 60 9.31 11.09 8.95
N ASP A 61 8.88 11.34 10.18
CA ASP A 61 9.73 11.17 11.36
C ASP A 61 9.97 9.69 11.62
N ASP A 62 8.95 8.83 11.46
CA ASP A 62 9.08 7.38 11.59
C ASP A 62 10.02 6.80 10.53
N PHE A 63 9.90 7.28 9.29
CA PHE A 63 10.77 6.88 8.18
C PHE A 63 12.23 7.32 8.41
N SER A 64 12.44 8.56 8.84
CA SER A 64 13.77 9.07 9.16
C SER A 64 14.38 8.29 10.33
N TRP A 65 13.60 8.06 11.38
CA TRP A 65 14.03 7.34 12.57
C TRP A 65 14.47 5.90 12.25
N ILE A 66 13.68 5.14 11.48
CA ILE A 66 14.05 3.74 11.17
C ILE A 66 15.34 3.67 10.33
N THR A 67 15.52 4.59 9.38
CA THR A 67 16.73 4.63 8.54
C THR A 67 17.97 4.99 9.35
N GLU A 68 17.87 5.96 10.26
CA GLU A 68 18.93 6.32 11.19
C GLU A 68 19.27 5.14 12.11
N MET A 69 18.26 4.48 12.66
CA MET A 69 18.47 3.37 13.59
C MET A 69 19.12 2.15 12.96
N LEU A 70 18.75 1.83 11.72
CA LEU A 70 19.40 0.75 10.98
C LEU A 70 20.86 1.11 10.69
N ARG A 71 21.16 2.34 10.24
CA ARG A 71 22.54 2.79 10.01
C ARG A 71 23.37 2.80 11.29
N GLY A 72 22.79 3.14 12.43
CA GLY A 72 23.47 3.12 13.73
C GLY A 72 23.55 1.74 14.39
N SER A 73 22.97 0.69 13.79
CA SER A 73 22.84 -0.61 14.43
C SER A 73 24.19 -1.30 14.66
N HIS A 74 24.36 -1.93 15.82
CA HIS A 74 25.49 -2.83 16.09
C HIS A 74 25.35 -4.21 15.42
N ILE A 75 24.16 -4.51 14.89
CA ILE A 75 23.91 -5.75 14.15
C ILE A 75 24.34 -5.53 12.70
N GLU A 76 25.40 -6.24 12.29
CA GLU A 76 26.06 -6.03 10.98
C GLU A 76 25.09 -6.06 9.79
N VAL A 77 24.14 -7.00 9.76
CA VAL A 77 23.17 -7.10 8.66
C VAL A 77 22.23 -5.90 8.60
N LEU A 78 21.80 -5.38 9.76
CA LEU A 78 20.92 -4.21 9.82
C LEU A 78 21.67 -2.93 9.47
N ASN A 79 22.92 -2.79 9.94
CA ASN A 79 23.81 -1.71 9.55
C ASN A 79 24.02 -1.65 8.04
N LYS A 80 24.36 -2.78 7.41
CA LYS A 80 24.54 -2.87 5.96
C LYS A 80 23.27 -2.48 5.19
N ILE A 81 22.10 -2.94 5.65
CA ILE A 81 20.82 -2.58 5.03
C ILE A 81 20.54 -1.08 5.18
N GLY A 82 20.78 -0.51 6.37
CA GLY A 82 20.61 0.92 6.62
C GLY A 82 21.48 1.79 5.72
N HIS A 83 22.77 1.45 5.56
CA HIS A 83 23.65 2.16 4.63
C HIS A 83 23.20 2.01 3.17
N ARG A 84 22.82 0.79 2.76
CA ARG A 84 22.33 0.54 1.41
C ARG A 84 21.07 1.36 1.11
N TRP A 85 20.10 1.41 2.02
CA TRP A 85 18.88 2.21 1.83
C TRP A 85 19.20 3.71 1.77
N ASN A 86 20.14 4.18 2.58
CA ASN A 86 20.65 5.54 2.47
C ASN A 86 21.24 5.83 1.09
N ASP A 87 22.04 4.91 0.55
CA ASP A 87 22.58 5.06 -0.80
C ASP A 87 21.49 5.03 -1.87
N LEU A 88 20.45 4.21 -1.72
CA LEU A 88 19.31 4.22 -2.63
C LEU A 88 18.56 5.56 -2.59
N MET A 89 18.44 6.19 -1.42
CA MET A 89 17.81 7.49 -1.27
C MET A 89 18.66 8.62 -1.88
N THR A 90 19.97 8.64 -1.62
CA THR A 90 20.87 9.66 -2.20
C THR A 90 21.00 9.57 -3.72
N ASN A 91 20.75 8.39 -4.29
CA ASN A 91 20.74 8.16 -5.74
C ASN A 91 19.33 8.22 -6.36
N ASP A 92 18.34 8.82 -5.68
CA ASP A 92 16.96 9.03 -6.15
C ASP A 92 16.19 7.75 -6.54
N LYS A 93 16.60 6.59 -6.02
CA LYS A 93 15.92 5.31 -6.25
C LYS A 93 14.86 5.01 -5.21
N PHE A 94 15.03 5.53 -4.00
CA PHE A 94 14.08 5.49 -2.90
C PHE A 94 13.69 6.91 -2.53
N GLU A 95 12.40 7.16 -2.42
CA GLU A 95 11.91 8.47 -2.00
C GLU A 95 10.74 8.30 -1.04
N PHE A 96 10.77 9.01 0.08
CA PHE A 96 9.61 9.16 0.95
C PHE A 96 8.89 10.46 0.60
N ARG A 97 7.57 10.38 0.44
CA ARG A 97 6.71 11.55 0.22
C ARG A 97 5.56 11.53 1.20
N ALA A 98 5.18 12.72 1.65
CA ALA A 98 3.93 12.95 2.34
C ALA A 98 3.07 13.91 1.51
N HIS A 99 1.76 13.64 1.47
CA HIS A 99 0.79 14.51 0.83
C HIS A 99 -0.43 14.64 1.74
N ALA A 100 -0.98 15.85 1.87
CA ALA A 100 -2.07 16.12 2.81
C ALA A 100 -3.32 15.27 2.53
N PHE A 101 -3.57 14.91 1.28
CA PHE A 101 -4.70 14.06 0.88
C PHE A 101 -4.75 12.71 1.64
N TRP A 102 -3.60 12.11 1.96
CA TRP A 102 -3.56 10.83 2.66
C TRP A 102 -4.20 10.89 4.05
N THR A 103 -4.18 12.07 4.68
CA THR A 103 -4.78 12.36 6.00
C THR A 103 -6.08 13.16 5.91
N MET A 104 -6.66 13.32 4.72
CA MET A 104 -8.00 13.89 4.54
C MET A 104 -9.08 12.80 4.64
N PRO A 105 -10.36 13.15 4.90
CA PRO A 105 -11.45 12.17 5.04
C PRO A 105 -11.93 11.58 3.72
N PHE A 106 -11.42 12.07 2.58
CA PHE A 106 -11.92 11.68 1.25
C PHE A 106 -11.59 10.23 0.90
N ALA A 107 -12.53 9.60 0.17
CA ALA A 107 -12.27 8.35 -0.52
C ALA A 107 -11.35 8.60 -1.72
N TYR A 108 -10.65 7.57 -2.19
CA TYR A 108 -9.65 7.75 -3.26
C TYR A 108 -10.28 8.07 -4.62
N CYS A 109 -11.53 7.70 -4.87
CA CYS A 109 -12.28 8.15 -6.06
C CYS A 109 -12.41 9.67 -6.16
N ASP A 110 -12.30 10.40 -5.04
CA ASP A 110 -12.41 11.85 -5.00
C ASP A 110 -11.04 12.56 -5.13
N MET A 111 -9.95 11.79 -5.25
CA MET A 111 -8.57 12.31 -5.31
C MET A 111 -8.37 13.25 -6.49
N ARG A 112 -8.87 12.92 -7.68
CA ARG A 112 -8.72 13.78 -8.87
C ARG A 112 -9.29 15.19 -8.64
N SER A 113 -10.35 15.32 -7.85
CA SER A 113 -11.02 16.60 -7.59
C SER A 113 -10.37 17.40 -6.45
N HIS A 114 -9.79 16.73 -5.46
CA HIS A 114 -9.25 17.37 -4.24
C HIS A 114 -7.71 17.44 -4.19
N ALA A 115 -7.04 16.62 -5.00
CA ALA A 115 -5.59 16.46 -5.08
C ALA A 115 -5.22 15.97 -6.49
N GLY A 116 -5.58 16.76 -7.51
CA GLY A 116 -5.36 16.41 -8.93
C GLY A 116 -3.87 16.21 -9.26
N ASP A 117 -3.00 16.98 -8.62
CA ASP A 117 -1.54 16.85 -8.69
C ASP A 117 -1.05 15.49 -8.20
N LEU A 118 -1.58 15.00 -7.07
CA LEU A 118 -1.26 13.66 -6.57
C LEU A 118 -1.79 12.56 -7.51
N TYR A 119 -3.01 12.71 -8.03
CA TYR A 119 -3.57 11.74 -8.99
C TYR A 119 -2.71 11.67 -10.27
N GLU A 120 -2.30 12.82 -10.80
CA GLU A 120 -1.43 12.91 -11.98
C GLU A 120 -0.04 12.34 -11.71
N ASP A 121 0.54 12.55 -10.52
CA ASP A 121 1.80 11.93 -10.13
C ASP A 121 1.71 10.40 -10.05
N LEU A 122 0.66 9.88 -9.40
CA LEU A 122 0.39 8.43 -9.31
C LEU A 122 0.08 7.81 -10.67
N SER A 123 -0.42 8.58 -11.64
CA SER A 123 -0.68 8.07 -12.99
C SER A 123 0.59 7.70 -13.76
N LYS A 124 1.74 8.17 -13.28
CA LYS A 124 3.06 7.83 -13.84
C LYS A 124 3.60 6.51 -13.31
N SER A 125 2.93 5.86 -12.36
CA SER A 125 3.39 4.61 -11.75
C SER A 125 3.17 3.41 -12.68
N ALA A 126 4.08 2.45 -12.67
CA ALA A 126 3.87 1.14 -13.28
C ALA A 126 2.95 0.25 -12.44
N LEU A 127 3.00 0.46 -11.12
CA LEU A 127 2.21 -0.22 -10.11
C LEU A 127 2.09 0.66 -8.87
N ILE A 128 0.92 0.67 -8.25
CA ILE A 128 0.70 1.25 -6.93
C ILE A 128 0.30 0.15 -5.95
N ILE A 129 1.03 0.02 -4.85
CA ILE A 129 0.78 -0.93 -3.77
C ILE A 129 0.13 -0.17 -2.61
N PHE A 130 -1.10 -0.52 -2.26
CA PHE A 130 -1.81 0.03 -1.11
C PHE A 130 -1.71 -0.94 0.07
N LYS A 131 -1.17 -0.48 1.19
CA LYS A 131 -0.96 -1.29 2.39
C LYS A 131 -2.08 -1.13 3.40
N GLY A 132 -2.53 -2.23 4.00
CA GLY A 132 -3.35 -2.18 5.20
C GLY A 132 -4.82 -1.84 4.99
N ASP A 133 -5.53 -1.79 6.11
CA ASP A 133 -7.00 -1.75 6.15
C ASP A 133 -7.56 -0.37 5.79
N LEU A 134 -6.97 0.71 6.30
CA LEU A 134 -7.46 2.07 6.03
C LEU A 134 -7.33 2.44 4.55
N ASN A 135 -6.23 2.09 3.91
CA ASN A 135 -6.06 2.29 2.47
C ASN A 135 -7.13 1.52 1.68
N TYR A 136 -7.43 0.27 2.07
CA TYR A 136 -8.48 -0.51 1.42
C TYR A 136 -9.85 0.14 1.57
N ARG A 137 -10.20 0.57 2.78
CA ARG A 137 -11.46 1.29 3.06
C ARG A 137 -11.58 2.54 2.19
N LYS A 138 -10.52 3.35 2.09
CA LYS A 138 -10.52 4.54 1.21
C LYS A 138 -10.59 4.19 -0.28
N LEU A 139 -10.00 3.08 -0.72
CA LEU A 139 -10.11 2.58 -2.10
C LEU A 139 -11.57 2.25 -2.46
N VAL A 140 -12.28 1.55 -1.56
CA VAL A 140 -13.67 1.11 -1.80
C VAL A 140 -14.73 2.07 -1.27
N GLY A 141 -14.29 3.21 -0.72
CA GLY A 141 -15.16 4.24 -0.14
C GLY A 141 -15.89 3.83 1.14
N ASP A 142 -15.40 2.80 1.85
CA ASP A 142 -15.88 2.33 3.15
C ASP A 142 -17.41 2.07 3.20
N ARG A 143 -17.93 1.41 2.15
CA ARG A 143 -19.37 1.12 2.01
C ARG A 143 -19.71 -0.34 2.32
N ASP A 144 -20.98 -0.57 2.63
CA ASP A 144 -21.58 -1.91 2.77
C ASP A 144 -21.85 -2.50 1.39
N TRP A 145 -20.80 -3.01 0.76
CA TRP A 145 -20.86 -3.64 -0.56
C TRP A 145 -21.32 -5.10 -0.45
N PRO A 146 -22.08 -5.63 -1.43
CA PRO A 146 -22.16 -7.07 -1.63
C PRO A 146 -20.77 -7.68 -1.80
N LEU A 147 -20.50 -8.81 -1.15
CA LEU A 147 -19.16 -9.41 -1.08
C LEU A 147 -18.57 -9.82 -2.44
N ASP A 148 -19.43 -10.09 -3.40
CA ASP A 148 -19.11 -10.47 -4.78
C ASP A 148 -18.99 -9.26 -5.73
N THR A 149 -19.23 -8.04 -5.24
CA THR A 149 -19.05 -6.81 -6.03
C THR A 149 -17.66 -6.80 -6.66
N PRO A 150 -17.49 -6.62 -7.98
CA PRO A 150 -16.16 -6.60 -8.58
C PRO A 150 -15.29 -5.48 -8.01
N PHE A 151 -14.03 -5.77 -7.67
CA PHE A 151 -13.12 -4.77 -7.07
C PHE A 151 -13.00 -3.51 -7.94
N LYS A 152 -12.91 -3.67 -9.27
CA LYS A 152 -12.93 -2.57 -10.24
C LYS A 152 -14.13 -1.63 -10.09
N PHE A 153 -15.31 -2.16 -9.78
CA PHE A 153 -16.52 -1.36 -9.58
C PHE A 153 -16.46 -0.62 -8.23
N ALA A 154 -16.01 -1.30 -7.17
CA ALA A 154 -15.87 -0.71 -5.84
C ALA A 154 -14.83 0.43 -5.79
N LEU A 155 -13.83 0.42 -6.67
CA LEU A 155 -12.88 1.54 -6.84
C LEU A 155 -13.52 2.84 -7.34
N ARG A 156 -14.76 2.79 -7.87
CA ARG A 156 -15.56 3.96 -8.27
C ARG A 156 -14.80 4.92 -9.20
N GLY A 157 -14.06 4.36 -10.16
CA GLY A 157 -13.28 5.12 -11.14
C GLY A 157 -11.89 5.55 -10.68
N PHE A 158 -11.46 5.23 -9.45
CA PHE A 158 -10.08 5.41 -9.03
C PHE A 158 -9.17 4.38 -9.71
N ALA A 159 -8.52 4.79 -10.80
CA ALA A 159 -7.57 3.99 -11.55
C ALA A 159 -6.47 4.89 -12.15
N PRO A 160 -5.61 5.52 -11.33
CA PRO A 160 -4.50 6.33 -11.84
C PRO A 160 -3.49 5.46 -12.60
N ALA A 161 -3.23 4.25 -12.10
CA ALA A 161 -2.34 3.25 -12.68
C ALA A 161 -2.79 1.85 -12.22
N PRO A 162 -2.21 0.75 -12.74
CA PRO A 162 -2.40 -0.57 -12.16
C PRO A 162 -2.10 -0.55 -10.67
N LEU A 163 -2.97 -1.15 -9.86
CA LEU A 163 -2.86 -1.13 -8.41
C LEU A 163 -3.09 -2.49 -7.79
N VAL A 164 -2.49 -2.71 -6.62
CA VAL A 164 -2.73 -3.86 -5.77
C VAL A 164 -2.96 -3.42 -4.33
N ALA A 165 -3.99 -3.94 -3.69
CA ALA A 165 -4.23 -3.77 -2.28
C ALA A 165 -3.73 -5.01 -1.52
N LEU A 166 -2.86 -4.80 -0.53
CA LEU A 166 -2.35 -5.82 0.39
C LEU A 166 -2.94 -5.53 1.77
N ARG A 167 -3.99 -6.27 2.13
CA ARG A 167 -4.85 -5.91 3.26
C ARG A 167 -5.10 -7.11 4.16
N THR A 168 -4.80 -6.96 5.44
CA THR A 168 -5.40 -7.76 6.51
C THR A 168 -6.72 -7.13 6.92
N LEU A 169 -7.78 -7.94 7.02
CA LEU A 169 -9.15 -7.46 7.24
C LEU A 169 -9.35 -6.98 8.68
N LYS A 170 -9.63 -5.68 8.86
CA LYS A 170 -9.91 -5.05 10.17
C LYS A 170 -11.16 -4.16 10.15
N ALA A 171 -12.03 -4.34 9.15
CA ALA A 171 -13.25 -3.57 8.96
C ALA A 171 -14.29 -4.33 8.13
N GLU A 172 -15.57 -4.08 8.40
CA GLU A 172 -16.75 -4.73 7.78
C GLU A 172 -17.04 -4.30 6.33
N THR A 173 -16.00 -4.14 5.52
CA THR A 173 -16.10 -3.88 4.09
C THR A 173 -15.19 -4.83 3.34
N GLN A 174 -15.72 -5.56 2.36
CA GLN A 174 -14.94 -6.49 1.53
C GLN A 174 -15.68 -6.72 0.22
N VAL A 175 -14.94 -6.75 -0.89
CA VAL A 175 -15.50 -6.95 -2.24
C VAL A 175 -14.71 -8.01 -3.01
N GLY A 176 -15.20 -8.41 -4.18
CA GLY A 176 -14.48 -9.27 -5.13
C GLY A 176 -14.23 -10.69 -4.63
N LEU A 177 -15.03 -11.19 -3.68
CA LEU A 177 -14.96 -12.58 -3.25
C LEU A 177 -15.65 -13.49 -4.27
N SER A 178 -15.09 -14.68 -4.46
CA SER A 178 -15.73 -15.71 -5.29
C SER A 178 -16.94 -16.31 -4.57
N ALA A 179 -17.93 -16.82 -5.32
CA ALA A 179 -19.08 -17.54 -4.76
C ALA A 179 -18.63 -18.66 -3.80
N LYS A 180 -17.62 -19.44 -4.19
CA LYS A 180 -17.03 -20.51 -3.35
C LYS A 180 -16.47 -19.97 -2.03
N THR A 181 -15.84 -18.79 -2.04
CA THR A 181 -15.31 -18.16 -0.82
C THR A 181 -16.44 -17.68 0.07
N ILE A 182 -17.49 -17.08 -0.50
CA ILE A 182 -18.67 -16.61 0.24
C ILE A 182 -19.39 -17.79 0.91
N GLU A 183 -19.64 -18.87 0.17
CA GLU A 183 -20.24 -20.10 0.71
C GLU A 183 -19.42 -20.68 1.87
N LYS A 184 -18.08 -20.70 1.74
CA LYS A 184 -17.19 -21.15 2.80
C LYS A 184 -17.33 -20.27 4.06
N LEU A 185 -17.29 -18.96 3.90
CA LEU A 185 -17.39 -18.02 5.02
C LEU A 185 -18.76 -18.09 5.70
N GLN A 186 -19.84 -18.24 4.93
CA GLN A 186 -21.19 -18.45 5.46
C GLN A 186 -21.29 -19.76 6.25
N LYS A 187 -20.61 -20.83 5.83
CA LYS A 187 -20.57 -22.09 6.58
C LYS A 187 -19.78 -21.97 7.88
N GLU A 188 -18.68 -21.22 7.88
CA GLU A 188 -17.79 -21.06 9.05
C GLU A 188 -18.35 -20.07 10.09
N HIS A 189 -18.91 -18.95 9.63
CA HIS A 189 -19.28 -17.81 10.48
C HIS A 189 -20.78 -17.49 10.47
N GLY A 190 -21.59 -18.19 9.67
CA GLY A 190 -23.02 -17.92 9.56
C GLY A 190 -23.28 -16.52 9.01
N THR A 191 -24.07 -15.73 9.75
CA THR A 191 -24.35 -14.32 9.45
C THR A 191 -23.40 -13.35 10.14
N SER A 192 -22.43 -13.84 10.95
CA SER A 192 -21.48 -12.96 11.64
C SER A 192 -20.50 -12.33 10.64
N LYS A 193 -20.19 -11.06 10.86
CA LYS A 193 -19.17 -10.29 10.14
C LYS A 193 -17.83 -10.20 10.90
N ASP A 194 -17.72 -10.84 12.07
CA ASP A 194 -16.55 -10.71 12.95
C ASP A 194 -15.23 -11.11 12.26
N TRP A 195 -15.28 -12.08 11.36
CA TRP A 195 -14.12 -12.51 10.57
C TRP A 195 -13.49 -11.40 9.72
N MET A 196 -14.21 -10.31 9.44
CA MET A 196 -13.70 -9.14 8.73
C MET A 196 -12.96 -8.14 9.63
N VAL A 197 -13.05 -8.27 10.96
CA VAL A 197 -12.52 -7.27 11.90
C VAL A 197 -11.42 -7.79 12.83
N THR A 198 -11.15 -9.09 12.85
CA THR A 198 -10.14 -9.69 13.75
C THR A 198 -8.70 -9.53 13.25
N GLY A 199 -8.50 -9.38 11.94
CA GLY A 199 -7.19 -9.43 11.31
C GLY A 199 -6.68 -10.84 11.00
N ASP A 200 -7.51 -11.87 11.12
CA ASP A 200 -7.10 -13.26 10.83
C ASP A 200 -7.10 -13.58 9.33
N TYR A 201 -7.86 -12.81 8.53
CA TYR A 201 -7.95 -12.96 7.09
C TYR A 201 -7.22 -11.84 6.37
N ALA A 202 -6.70 -12.15 5.17
CA ALA A 202 -6.05 -11.17 4.31
C ALA A 202 -6.43 -11.38 2.84
N VAL A 203 -6.32 -10.30 2.06
CA VAL A 203 -6.53 -10.31 0.61
C VAL A 203 -5.37 -9.61 -0.11
N VAL A 204 -5.11 -10.11 -1.32
CA VAL A 204 -4.28 -9.46 -2.33
C VAL A 204 -5.17 -9.21 -3.53
N GLN A 205 -5.57 -7.97 -3.76
CA GLN A 205 -6.52 -7.62 -4.83
C GLN A 205 -5.89 -6.69 -5.84
N PHE A 206 -5.85 -7.12 -7.09
CA PHE A 206 -5.25 -6.39 -8.21
C PHE A 206 -6.32 -5.78 -9.12
N ASN A 207 -6.07 -4.59 -9.65
CA ASN A 207 -6.84 -3.96 -10.70
C ASN A 207 -5.90 -3.26 -11.70
N SER A 208 -6.20 -3.38 -12.99
CA SER A 208 -5.51 -2.70 -14.09
C SER A 208 -6.50 -2.12 -15.09
#